data_AF-A0A0R3PD24-F1
#
_entry.id   AF-A0A0R3PD24-F1
#
_cell.length_a   1.000
_cell.length_b   1.000
_cell.length_c   1.000
_cell.angle_alpha   90.00
_cell.angle_beta   90.00
_cell.angle_gamma   90.00
#
_symmetry.space_group_name_H-M   'P 1'
#
loop_
_entity.id
_entity.type
_entity.pdbx_description
1 polymer ?
#
loop_
_entity_poly.entity_id
_entity_poly.type
_entity_poly.pdbx_seq_one_letter_code
_entity_poly.pdbx_strand_id
1 'polypeptide(L)'
;MMCGRLNSYSWISFKLYVFHFRGAANRSHILEDFRNNRAPPLQITDILSHVVDFAKDQHGSRFIQQKLERASDKEKQLLFEEVLANAHVLMVDVFGNYVIQKFFEFGTPEQKAALGRSLKGNVMNLALQMYGCRVIQKAMESIDESMQLEILREMEGHCVKDQNGNHVVQKVIEKVKPERLQFIINTFTKNGSDTITQLSTHPYGCRVIQRVLEYCSEEQKRPVLEALHANMSTLIVDQYGNYVVQHVLEHGSNQDRDRIVQEVAGNVLRYAQHKFASNVIEKCLICAVSFFNVCRLGCHLGFPLPPILLMMKDQYANYVVQKMLDIADPVYRKKMMYAIKPHIPVLRKYNYGKHIIS
;
A
#
# COMPACT_ATOMS: atom_id res chain seq x y z
N MET A 1 3.15 -22.20 -52.98
CA MET A 1 1.89 -22.91 -52.70
C MET A 1 1.89 -23.32 -51.24
N MET A 2 0.82 -22.94 -50.52
CA MET A 2 0.25 -23.47 -49.25
C MET A 2 1.18 -24.11 -48.18
N CYS A 3 0.99 -23.96 -46.88
CA CYS A 3 0.12 -23.18 -45.98
C CYS A 3 0.51 -23.65 -44.56
N GLY A 4 0.52 -22.75 -43.56
CA GLY A 4 0.30 -23.16 -42.16
C GLY A 4 1.09 -22.44 -41.06
N ARG A 5 0.52 -21.31 -40.55
CA ARG A 5 0.23 -20.96 -39.13
C ARG A 5 1.37 -21.10 -38.07
N LEU A 6 1.72 -20.13 -37.21
CA LEU A 6 0.95 -19.12 -36.46
C LEU A 6 1.80 -17.93 -35.94
N ASN A 7 1.27 -16.72 -36.19
CA ASN A 7 1.11 -15.51 -35.37
C ASN A 7 2.23 -14.95 -34.45
N SER A 8 2.75 -13.83 -34.94
CA SER A 8 3.21 -12.63 -34.24
C SER A 8 2.13 -11.96 -33.36
N TYR A 9 2.52 -11.41 -32.20
CA TYR A 9 1.82 -10.26 -31.60
C TYR A 9 2.83 -9.16 -31.23
N SER A 10 2.69 -8.06 -31.96
CA SER A 10 3.36 -6.78 -31.79
C SER A 10 2.58 -5.93 -30.78
N TRP A 11 3.35 -5.13 -30.05
CA TRP A 11 2.92 -4.11 -29.10
C TRP A 11 1.95 -3.11 -29.74
N ILE A 12 0.69 -3.08 -29.27
CA ILE A 12 -0.30 -2.05 -29.63
C ILE A 12 -0.60 -1.19 -28.41
N SER A 13 -0.28 0.08 -28.59
CA SER A 13 -0.71 1.30 -27.90
C SER A 13 -1.98 1.14 -27.04
N PHE A 14 -1.85 1.45 -25.74
CA PHE A 14 -2.95 1.70 -24.81
C PHE A 14 -3.74 2.96 -25.25
N LYS A 15 -4.71 2.80 -26.16
CA LYS A 15 -5.79 3.77 -26.31
C LYS A 15 -6.78 3.53 -25.17
N LEU A 16 -7.05 4.57 -24.39
CA LEU A 16 -8.22 4.65 -23.51
C LEU A 16 -9.48 4.28 -24.32
N TYR A 17 -9.97 3.06 -24.13
CA TYR A 17 -11.37 2.78 -24.41
C TYR A 17 -12.17 3.35 -23.25
N VAL A 18 -12.61 4.60 -23.41
CA VAL A 18 -13.82 5.07 -22.74
C VAL A 18 -14.92 4.14 -23.21
N PHE A 19 -15.28 3.17 -22.37
CA PHE A 19 -16.50 2.41 -22.53
C PHE A 19 -17.65 3.42 -22.52
N HIS A 20 -18.19 3.69 -23.71
CA HIS A 20 -19.55 4.18 -23.84
C HIS A 20 -20.46 3.13 -23.20
N PHE A 21 -20.86 3.36 -21.96
CA PHE A 21 -21.96 2.65 -21.34
C PHE A 21 -23.22 2.93 -22.17
N ARG A 22 -23.48 2.09 -23.17
CA ARG A 22 -24.81 1.91 -23.74
C ARG A 22 -25.64 1.13 -22.73
N GLY A 23 -26.20 1.88 -21.80
CA GLY A 23 -27.22 1.45 -20.87
C GLY A 23 -28.05 2.68 -20.53
N ALA A 24 -28.86 3.15 -21.48
CA ALA A 24 -29.99 4.00 -21.15
C ALA A 24 -31.02 3.11 -20.46
N ALA A 25 -30.77 2.74 -19.20
CA ALA A 25 -31.85 2.52 -18.28
C ALA A 25 -32.67 3.82 -18.28
N ASN A 26 -33.99 3.74 -18.44
CA ASN A 26 -34.88 4.90 -18.43
C ASN A 26 -34.58 5.74 -17.19
N ARG A 27 -33.81 6.82 -17.37
CA ARG A 27 -33.52 7.75 -16.29
C ARG A 27 -34.81 8.48 -15.98
N SER A 28 -35.07 8.75 -14.71
CA SER A 28 -36.23 9.56 -14.35
C SER A 28 -36.10 10.97 -14.94
N HIS A 29 -37.22 11.55 -15.35
CA HIS A 29 -37.24 12.90 -15.93
C HIS A 29 -36.58 13.93 -15.01
N ILE A 30 -36.79 13.82 -13.70
CA ILE A 30 -36.17 14.70 -12.70
C ILE A 30 -34.63 14.60 -12.69
N LEU A 31 -34.07 13.40 -12.87
CA LEU A 31 -32.62 13.21 -12.95
C LEU A 31 -32.05 13.82 -14.24
N GLU A 32 -32.77 13.68 -15.36
CA GLU A 32 -32.35 14.31 -16.62
C GLU A 32 -32.39 15.84 -16.55
N ASP A 33 -33.45 16.40 -15.96
CA ASP A 33 -33.56 17.85 -15.77
C ASP A 33 -32.49 18.38 -14.80
N PHE A 34 -32.19 17.64 -13.73
CA PHE A 34 -31.10 17.97 -12.82
C PHE A 34 -29.74 18.01 -13.54
N ARG A 35 -29.41 16.99 -14.33
CA ARG A 35 -28.15 16.91 -15.07
C ARG A 35 -27.98 18.02 -16.09
N ASN A 36 -29.07 18.44 -16.72
CA ASN A 36 -29.07 19.45 -17.76
C ASN A 36 -29.22 20.88 -17.21
N ASN A 37 -29.14 21.08 -15.88
CA ASN A 37 -29.41 22.36 -15.21
C ASN A 37 -30.77 22.98 -15.59
N ARG A 38 -31.76 22.13 -15.85
CA ARG A 38 -33.15 22.52 -16.16
C ARG A 38 -34.05 22.47 -14.92
N ALA A 39 -33.60 21.79 -13.87
CA ALA A 39 -34.29 21.75 -12.59
C ALA A 39 -33.96 22.98 -11.72
N PRO A 40 -34.93 23.48 -10.92
CA PRO A 40 -34.62 24.42 -9.84
C PRO A 40 -33.69 23.77 -8.79
N PRO A 41 -33.12 24.54 -7.84
CA PRO A 41 -32.25 23.98 -6.80
C PRO A 41 -32.95 22.88 -5.99
N LEU A 42 -32.59 21.63 -6.25
CA LEU A 42 -33.20 20.46 -5.61
C LEU A 42 -32.85 20.34 -4.12
N GLN A 43 -33.82 19.85 -3.37
CA GLN A 43 -33.69 19.39 -1.99
C GLN A 43 -33.79 17.87 -1.91
N ILE A 44 -33.48 17.31 -0.74
CA ILE A 44 -33.57 15.86 -0.49
C ILE A 44 -35.00 15.35 -0.72
N THR A 45 -36.00 16.13 -0.28
CA THR A 45 -37.42 15.77 -0.38
C THR A 45 -37.91 15.59 -1.82
N ASP A 46 -37.25 16.25 -2.78
CA ASP A 46 -37.66 16.23 -4.18
C ASP A 46 -37.27 14.93 -4.89
N ILE A 47 -36.30 14.18 -4.32
CA ILE A 47 -35.73 12.99 -4.95
C ILE A 47 -36.08 11.68 -4.24
N LEU A 48 -36.99 11.70 -3.26
CA LEU A 48 -37.26 10.53 -2.40
C LEU A 48 -37.73 9.29 -3.18
N SER A 49 -38.47 9.46 -4.28
CA SER A 49 -38.88 8.35 -5.16
C SER A 49 -37.81 7.92 -6.18
N HIS A 50 -36.66 8.59 -6.21
CA HIS A 50 -35.59 8.41 -7.20
C HIS A 50 -34.20 8.33 -6.56
N VAL A 51 -34.12 8.02 -5.26
CA VAL A 51 -32.84 8.01 -4.51
C VAL A 51 -31.83 7.08 -5.16
N VAL A 52 -32.25 5.87 -5.56
CA VAL A 52 -31.38 4.88 -6.20
C VAL A 52 -30.92 5.34 -7.58
N ASP A 53 -31.81 5.93 -8.38
CA ASP A 53 -31.48 6.47 -9.71
C ASP A 53 -30.41 7.57 -9.59
N PHE A 54 -30.58 8.48 -8.64
CA PHE A 54 -29.59 9.52 -8.35
C PHE A 54 -28.29 8.92 -7.82
N ALA A 55 -28.34 7.99 -6.88
CA ALA A 55 -27.15 7.37 -6.29
C ALA A 55 -26.30 6.61 -7.33
N LYS A 56 -26.92 6.04 -8.36
CA LYS A 56 -26.23 5.34 -9.47
C LYS A 56 -25.86 6.26 -10.64
N ASP A 57 -26.08 7.57 -10.52
CA ASP A 57 -25.63 8.58 -11.49
C ASP A 57 -24.47 9.41 -10.94
N GLN A 58 -23.57 9.83 -11.81
CA GLN A 58 -22.38 10.60 -11.42
C GLN A 58 -22.73 11.94 -10.76
N HIS A 59 -23.70 12.68 -11.30
CA HIS A 59 -24.11 13.98 -10.77
C HIS A 59 -25.08 13.79 -9.60
N GLY A 60 -26.02 12.86 -9.72
CA GLY A 60 -26.97 12.53 -8.67
C GLY A 60 -26.29 12.04 -7.39
N SER A 61 -25.28 11.17 -7.50
CA SER A 61 -24.53 10.65 -6.36
C SER A 61 -23.77 11.78 -5.66
N ARG A 62 -23.11 12.67 -6.42
CA ARG A 62 -22.43 13.84 -5.85
C ARG A 62 -23.40 14.78 -5.13
N PHE A 63 -24.60 14.98 -5.68
CA PHE A 63 -25.64 15.76 -5.03
C PHE A 63 -26.03 15.16 -3.68
N ILE A 64 -26.32 13.86 -3.62
CA ILE A 64 -26.67 13.17 -2.37
C ILE A 64 -25.52 13.30 -1.35
N GLN A 65 -24.28 13.04 -1.77
CA GLN A 65 -23.10 13.13 -0.90
C GLN A 65 -22.96 14.52 -0.26
N GLN A 66 -23.10 15.59 -1.04
CA GLN A 66 -23.00 16.97 -0.54
C GLN A 66 -24.14 17.33 0.42
N LYS A 67 -25.36 16.86 0.12
CA LYS A 67 -26.52 17.11 0.99
C LYS A 67 -26.39 16.37 2.33
N LEU A 68 -25.90 15.12 2.34
CA LEU A 68 -25.73 14.32 3.56
C LEU A 68 -24.81 14.96 4.61
N GLU A 69 -23.82 15.76 4.20
CA GLU A 69 -22.89 16.43 5.11
C GLU A 69 -23.56 17.51 5.98
N ARG A 70 -24.67 18.09 5.52
CA ARG A 70 -25.37 19.20 6.18
C ARG A 70 -26.82 18.87 6.54
N ALA A 71 -27.30 17.71 6.11
CA ALA A 71 -28.66 17.26 6.36
C ALA A 71 -28.90 17.02 7.85
N SER A 72 -30.10 17.37 8.30
CA SER A 72 -30.62 16.95 9.60
C SER A 72 -30.77 15.43 9.65
N ASP A 73 -30.81 14.85 10.85
CA ASP A 73 -30.98 13.39 10.99
C ASP A 73 -32.32 12.90 10.42
N LYS A 74 -33.36 13.75 10.44
CA LYS A 74 -34.64 13.49 9.79
C LYS A 74 -34.49 13.38 8.27
N GLU A 75 -33.76 14.29 7.64
CA GLU A 75 -33.51 14.24 6.19
C GLU A 75 -32.63 13.05 5.79
N LYS A 76 -31.62 12.72 6.60
CA LYS A 76 -30.81 11.51 6.40
C LYS A 76 -31.69 10.27 6.45
N GLN A 77 -32.62 10.19 7.41
CA GLN A 77 -33.52 9.06 7.55
C GLN A 77 -34.41 8.85 6.33
N LEU A 78 -34.93 9.92 5.72
CA LEU A 78 -35.74 9.85 4.50
C LEU A 78 -34.97 9.23 3.32
N LEU A 79 -33.69 9.56 3.18
CA LEU A 79 -32.83 8.94 2.17
C LEU A 79 -32.45 7.50 2.55
N PHE A 80 -32.27 7.25 3.84
CA PHE A 80 -31.69 6.02 4.36
C PHE A 80 -32.56 4.80 4.08
N GLU A 81 -33.89 4.94 4.11
CA GLU A 81 -34.82 3.83 3.87
C GLU A 81 -34.60 3.20 2.49
N GLU A 82 -34.57 4.01 1.43
CA GLU A 82 -34.31 3.55 0.07
C GLU A 82 -32.86 3.08 -0.13
N VAL A 83 -31.89 3.76 0.49
CA VAL A 83 -30.48 3.36 0.42
C VAL A 83 -30.24 2.01 1.08
N LEU A 84 -30.87 1.74 2.23
CA LEU A 84 -30.72 0.48 2.95
C LEU A 84 -31.38 -0.67 2.18
N ALA A 85 -32.59 -0.46 1.64
CA ALA A 85 -33.28 -1.45 0.83
C ALA A 85 -32.48 -1.88 -0.41
N ASN A 86 -31.66 -0.97 -0.94
CA ASN A 86 -30.85 -1.18 -2.15
C ASN A 86 -29.34 -1.27 -1.87
N ALA A 87 -28.94 -1.46 -0.61
CA ALA A 87 -27.57 -1.31 -0.15
C ALA A 87 -26.57 -2.16 -0.96
N HIS A 88 -26.86 -3.44 -1.16
CA HIS A 88 -25.96 -4.36 -1.88
C HIS A 88 -25.64 -3.91 -3.31
N VAL A 89 -26.65 -3.40 -4.03
CA VAL A 89 -26.48 -2.91 -5.41
C VAL A 89 -25.64 -1.63 -5.40
N LEU A 90 -25.88 -0.74 -4.44
CA LEU A 90 -25.15 0.52 -4.31
C LEU A 90 -23.69 0.30 -3.88
N MET A 91 -23.41 -0.67 -3.01
CA MET A 91 -22.06 -0.95 -2.52
C MET A 91 -21.06 -1.32 -3.63
N VAL A 92 -21.55 -1.96 -4.69
CA VAL A 92 -20.74 -2.41 -5.84
C VAL A 92 -20.93 -1.53 -7.08
N ASP A 93 -21.67 -0.43 -6.97
CA ASP A 93 -21.88 0.53 -8.05
C ASP A 93 -20.76 1.58 -8.08
N VAL A 94 -20.33 2.01 -9.28
CA VAL A 94 -19.25 2.97 -9.49
C VAL A 94 -19.51 4.34 -8.85
N PHE A 95 -20.78 4.74 -8.69
CA PHE A 95 -21.18 5.99 -8.04
C PHE A 95 -21.92 5.74 -6.73
N GLY A 96 -22.73 4.68 -6.63
CA GLY A 96 -23.52 4.37 -5.45
C GLY A 96 -22.68 4.07 -4.20
N ASN A 97 -21.48 3.52 -4.38
CA ASN A 97 -20.61 3.15 -3.25
C ASN A 97 -20.24 4.36 -2.39
N TYR A 98 -20.15 5.55 -2.99
CA TYR A 98 -19.84 6.79 -2.26
C TYR A 98 -20.99 7.25 -1.36
N VAL A 99 -22.25 7.00 -1.76
CA VAL A 99 -23.42 7.29 -0.93
C VAL A 99 -23.41 6.41 0.32
N ILE A 100 -23.14 5.11 0.17
CA ILE A 100 -23.01 4.18 1.30
C ILE A 100 -21.87 4.63 2.24
N GLN A 101 -20.72 5.00 1.69
CA GLN A 101 -19.59 5.51 2.49
C GLN A 101 -19.95 6.79 3.26
N LYS A 102 -20.74 7.71 2.68
CA LYS A 102 -21.20 8.92 3.37
C LYS A 102 -22.15 8.61 4.52
N PHE A 103 -22.96 7.56 4.44
CA PHE A 103 -23.75 7.11 5.59
C PHE A 103 -22.89 6.50 6.70
N PHE A 104 -21.82 5.76 6.36
CA PHE A 104 -20.84 5.34 7.39
C PHE A 104 -20.12 6.54 8.04
N GLU A 105 -19.90 7.62 7.30
CA GLU A 105 -19.26 8.83 7.81
C GLU A 105 -20.20 9.67 8.68
N PHE A 106 -21.35 10.09 8.13
CA PHE A 106 -22.25 11.11 8.71
C PHE A 106 -23.60 10.58 9.19
N GLY A 107 -23.92 9.31 8.96
CA GLY A 107 -25.14 8.69 9.44
C GLY A 107 -25.18 8.58 10.97
N THR A 108 -26.38 8.38 11.52
CA THR A 108 -26.53 8.12 12.96
C THR A 108 -25.94 6.76 13.34
N PRO A 109 -25.63 6.50 14.63
CA PRO A 109 -25.16 5.19 15.07
C PRO A 109 -26.06 4.03 14.62
N GLU A 110 -27.37 4.23 14.63
CA GLU A 110 -28.37 3.23 14.21
C GLU A 110 -28.30 2.95 12.70
N GLN A 111 -28.09 3.99 11.89
CA GLN A 111 -27.93 3.87 10.44
C GLN A 111 -26.63 3.13 10.09
N LYS A 112 -25.53 3.47 10.78
CA LYS A 112 -24.24 2.77 10.64
C LYS A 112 -24.38 1.30 11.03
N ALA A 113 -25.07 1.01 12.13
CA ALA A 113 -25.35 -0.35 12.58
C ALA A 113 -26.23 -1.15 11.61
N ALA A 114 -27.25 -0.52 11.02
CA ALA A 114 -28.11 -1.15 10.02
C ALA A 114 -27.35 -1.46 8.72
N LEU A 115 -26.50 -0.55 8.23
CA LEU A 115 -25.61 -0.84 7.10
C LEU A 115 -24.54 -1.87 7.45
N GLY A 116 -23.99 -1.84 8.66
CA GLY A 116 -23.04 -2.85 9.12
C GLY A 116 -23.65 -4.26 9.05
N ARG A 117 -24.91 -4.40 9.49
CA ARG A 117 -25.65 -5.67 9.40
C ARG A 117 -25.91 -6.11 7.95
N SER A 118 -26.08 -5.19 7.00
CA SER A 118 -26.25 -5.56 5.59
C SER A 118 -24.95 -6.00 4.90
N LEU A 119 -23.77 -5.83 5.53
CA LEU A 119 -22.53 -6.40 5.01
C LEU A 119 -22.44 -7.92 5.23
N LYS A 120 -23.12 -8.42 6.26
CA LYS A 120 -23.04 -9.80 6.71
C LYS A 120 -23.46 -10.80 5.63
N GLY A 121 -22.69 -11.87 5.51
CA GLY A 121 -22.85 -12.92 4.50
C GLY A 121 -22.32 -12.55 3.11
N ASN A 122 -21.80 -11.33 2.92
CA ASN A 122 -21.29 -10.85 1.64
C ASN A 122 -19.93 -10.13 1.77
N VAL A 123 -19.27 -10.21 2.94
CA VAL A 123 -18.03 -9.46 3.22
C VAL A 123 -16.94 -9.82 2.22
N MET A 124 -16.76 -11.11 1.93
CA MET A 124 -15.72 -11.57 1.01
C MET A 124 -15.91 -11.08 -0.41
N ASN A 125 -17.13 -11.16 -0.92
CA ASN A 125 -17.45 -10.66 -2.26
C ASN A 125 -17.19 -9.15 -2.33
N LEU A 126 -17.57 -8.39 -1.30
CA LEU A 126 -17.31 -6.96 -1.25
C LEU A 126 -15.82 -6.65 -1.13
N ALA A 127 -15.07 -7.38 -0.31
CA ALA A 127 -13.63 -7.16 -0.13
C ALA A 127 -12.82 -7.34 -1.42
N LEU A 128 -13.22 -8.29 -2.27
CA LEU A 128 -12.58 -8.56 -3.56
C LEU A 128 -13.10 -7.68 -4.71
N GLN A 129 -14.17 -6.90 -4.47
CA GLN A 129 -14.78 -6.04 -5.48
C GLN A 129 -14.22 -4.61 -5.42
N MET A 130 -13.99 -4.00 -6.59
CA MET A 130 -13.30 -2.71 -6.75
C MET A 130 -13.89 -1.52 -5.96
N TYR A 131 -15.21 -1.48 -5.80
CA TYR A 131 -15.95 -0.44 -5.08
C TYR A 131 -16.37 -0.92 -3.68
N GLY A 132 -16.78 -2.19 -3.56
CA GLY A 132 -17.17 -2.84 -2.31
C GLY A 132 -16.04 -2.81 -1.28
N CYS A 133 -14.78 -2.96 -1.71
CA CYS A 133 -13.64 -2.93 -0.80
C CYS A 133 -13.51 -1.55 -0.13
N ARG A 134 -13.93 -0.47 -0.79
CA ARG A 134 -13.96 0.89 -0.24
C ARG A 134 -15.04 1.03 0.82
N VAL A 135 -16.20 0.42 0.58
CA VAL A 135 -17.28 0.37 1.56
C VAL A 135 -16.86 -0.38 2.82
N ILE A 136 -16.27 -1.57 2.68
CA ILE A 136 -15.79 -2.34 3.84
C ILE A 136 -14.75 -1.54 4.63
N GLN A 137 -13.79 -0.91 3.94
CA GLN A 137 -12.79 -0.07 4.61
C GLN A 137 -13.44 1.08 5.40
N LYS A 138 -14.43 1.78 4.84
CA LYS A 138 -15.12 2.87 5.53
C LYS A 138 -15.99 2.36 6.69
N ALA A 139 -16.61 1.20 6.54
CA ALA A 139 -17.36 0.55 7.60
C ALA A 139 -16.46 0.24 8.81
N MET A 140 -15.27 -0.34 8.58
CA MET A 140 -14.30 -0.64 9.64
C MET A 140 -13.85 0.59 10.44
N GLU A 141 -13.92 1.79 9.87
CA GLU A 141 -13.60 3.05 10.56
C GLU A 141 -14.74 3.57 11.45
N SER A 142 -15.96 3.07 11.26
CA SER A 142 -17.18 3.74 11.71
C SER A 142 -18.14 2.88 12.54
N ILE A 143 -18.01 1.55 12.45
CA ILE A 143 -18.84 0.59 13.22
C ILE A 143 -18.14 0.18 14.52
N ASP A 144 -18.92 -0.37 15.47
CA ASP A 144 -18.39 -0.84 16.74
C ASP A 144 -17.55 -2.13 16.62
N GLU A 145 -16.81 -2.44 17.70
CA GLU A 145 -15.92 -3.60 17.77
C GLU A 145 -16.66 -4.93 17.52
N SER A 146 -17.91 -5.09 17.96
CA SER A 146 -18.67 -6.33 17.75
C SER A 146 -18.91 -6.57 16.26
N MET A 147 -19.32 -5.55 15.52
CA MET A 147 -19.52 -5.65 14.07
C MET A 147 -18.21 -5.82 13.31
N GLN A 148 -17.14 -5.14 13.72
CA GLN A 148 -15.81 -5.36 13.15
C GLN A 148 -15.40 -6.84 13.24
N LEU A 149 -15.68 -7.50 14.37
CA LEU A 149 -15.40 -8.92 14.55
C LEU A 149 -16.30 -9.83 13.71
N GLU A 150 -17.54 -9.43 13.43
CA GLU A 150 -18.39 -10.17 12.47
C GLU A 150 -17.83 -10.11 11.06
N ILE A 151 -17.40 -8.92 10.60
CA ILE A 151 -16.73 -8.76 9.30
C ILE A 151 -15.47 -9.63 9.26
N LEU A 152 -14.67 -9.60 10.32
CA LEU A 152 -13.42 -10.34 10.44
C LEU A 152 -13.61 -11.86 10.30
N ARG A 153 -14.70 -12.41 10.86
CA ARG A 153 -15.00 -13.85 10.81
C ARG A 153 -15.32 -14.36 9.41
N GLU A 154 -15.83 -13.49 8.54
CA GLU A 154 -16.08 -13.83 7.14
C GLU A 154 -14.81 -13.72 6.29
N MET A 155 -13.77 -13.03 6.77
CA MET A 155 -12.55 -12.82 5.99
C MET A 155 -11.66 -14.06 5.91
N GLU A 156 -11.30 -14.46 4.69
CA GLU A 156 -10.36 -15.54 4.41
C GLU A 156 -8.97 -15.05 3.96
N GLY A 157 -7.95 -15.91 4.09
CA GLY A 157 -6.54 -15.59 3.83
C GLY A 157 -6.20 -15.20 2.39
N HIS A 158 -7.06 -15.52 1.40
CA HIS A 158 -6.79 -15.22 -0.01
C HIS A 158 -6.88 -13.71 -0.34
N CYS A 159 -7.50 -12.90 0.52
CA CYS A 159 -7.61 -11.45 0.35
C CYS A 159 -6.26 -10.73 0.26
N VAL A 160 -5.21 -11.24 0.89
CA VAL A 160 -3.90 -10.54 1.00
C VAL A 160 -3.22 -10.34 -0.36
N LYS A 161 -3.40 -11.30 -1.27
CA LYS A 161 -2.80 -11.26 -2.61
C LYS A 161 -3.73 -10.68 -3.67
N ASP A 162 -4.94 -10.26 -3.29
CA ASP A 162 -5.89 -9.60 -4.19
C ASP A 162 -5.67 -8.08 -4.27
N GLN A 163 -5.92 -7.49 -5.44
CA GLN A 163 -5.74 -6.05 -5.69
C GLN A 163 -6.67 -5.15 -4.85
N ASN A 164 -7.83 -5.66 -4.44
CA ASN A 164 -8.82 -4.96 -3.62
C ASN A 164 -8.76 -5.44 -2.16
N GLY A 165 -8.73 -6.77 -1.97
CA GLY A 165 -8.77 -7.42 -0.66
C GLY A 165 -7.61 -7.03 0.24
N ASN A 166 -6.42 -6.77 -0.32
CA ASN A 166 -5.26 -6.37 0.49
C ASN A 166 -5.52 -5.08 1.26
N HIS A 167 -6.28 -4.13 0.70
CA HIS A 167 -6.61 -2.86 1.36
C HIS A 167 -7.55 -3.08 2.54
N VAL A 168 -8.48 -4.04 2.42
CA VAL A 168 -9.36 -4.43 3.53
C VAL A 168 -8.55 -5.08 4.65
N VAL A 169 -7.63 -5.99 4.34
CA VAL A 169 -6.76 -6.62 5.35
C VAL A 169 -5.89 -5.58 6.07
N GLN A 170 -5.30 -4.63 5.33
CA GLN A 170 -4.56 -3.52 5.93
C GLN A 170 -5.44 -2.71 6.89
N LYS A 171 -6.66 -2.35 6.47
CA LYS A 171 -7.60 -1.59 7.30
C LYS A 171 -8.03 -2.35 8.55
N VAL A 172 -8.22 -3.66 8.44
CA VAL A 172 -8.49 -4.54 9.58
C VAL A 172 -7.34 -4.48 10.58
N ILE A 173 -6.09 -4.62 10.12
CA ILE A 173 -4.91 -4.56 11.00
C ILE A 173 -4.78 -3.18 11.68
N GLU A 174 -5.11 -2.09 10.97
CA GLU A 174 -5.08 -0.73 11.51
C GLU A 174 -6.17 -0.43 12.56
N LYS A 175 -7.32 -1.11 12.49
CA LYS A 175 -8.54 -0.72 13.24
C LYS A 175 -8.97 -1.73 14.29
N VAL A 176 -8.60 -2.98 14.14
CA VAL A 176 -8.94 -4.05 15.08
C VAL A 176 -7.81 -4.23 16.09
N LYS A 177 -8.16 -4.43 17.35
CA LYS A 177 -7.17 -4.60 18.41
C LYS A 177 -6.29 -5.85 18.18
N PRO A 178 -4.99 -5.81 18.51
CA PRO A 178 -4.05 -6.91 18.25
C PRO A 178 -4.52 -8.28 18.76
N GLU A 179 -5.18 -8.35 19.92
CA GLU A 179 -5.64 -9.60 20.54
C GLU A 179 -6.66 -10.36 19.67
N ARG A 180 -7.28 -9.69 18.70
CA ARG A 180 -8.25 -10.25 17.76
C ARG A 180 -7.64 -10.60 16.41
N LEU A 181 -6.39 -10.19 16.16
CA LEU A 181 -5.70 -10.38 14.89
C LEU A 181 -4.85 -11.67 14.83
N GLN A 182 -4.83 -12.47 15.89
CA GLN A 182 -3.98 -13.67 15.96
C GLN A 182 -4.20 -14.64 14.80
N PHE A 183 -5.43 -14.75 14.28
CA PHE A 183 -5.73 -15.62 13.14
C PHE A 183 -5.00 -15.18 11.86
N ILE A 184 -4.74 -13.87 11.66
CA ILE A 184 -3.94 -13.34 10.54
C ILE A 184 -2.51 -13.83 10.68
N ILE A 185 -1.94 -13.69 11.88
CA ILE A 185 -0.58 -14.13 12.19
C ILE A 185 -0.45 -15.65 11.96
N ASN A 186 -1.40 -16.42 12.49
CA ASN A 186 -1.43 -17.88 12.30
C ASN A 186 -1.55 -18.27 10.83
N THR A 187 -2.31 -17.51 10.03
CA THR A 187 -2.42 -17.75 8.58
C THR A 187 -1.09 -17.52 7.88
N PHE A 188 -0.36 -16.46 8.26
CA PHE A 188 0.93 -16.14 7.66
C PHE A 188 2.05 -17.08 8.08
N THR A 189 1.96 -17.69 9.26
CA THR A 189 2.98 -18.59 9.80
C THR A 189 2.67 -20.07 9.59
N LYS A 190 1.46 -20.42 9.12
CA LYS A 190 0.97 -21.81 8.99
C LYS A 190 1.91 -22.76 8.26
N ASN A 191 2.57 -22.28 7.20
CA ASN A 191 3.48 -23.09 6.37
C ASN A 191 4.96 -22.70 6.59
N GLY A 192 5.30 -22.17 7.76
CA GLY A 192 6.66 -21.74 8.08
C GLY A 192 7.03 -20.38 7.48
N SER A 193 8.34 -20.14 7.34
CA SER A 193 8.90 -18.85 6.90
C SER A 193 8.59 -18.51 5.45
N ASP A 194 8.34 -19.50 4.59
CA ASP A 194 8.12 -19.32 3.15
C ASP A 194 6.93 -18.41 2.84
N THR A 195 5.83 -18.55 3.58
CA THR A 195 4.64 -17.70 3.36
C THR A 195 4.94 -16.23 3.65
N ILE A 196 5.67 -15.94 4.72
CA ILE A 196 6.08 -14.57 5.06
C ILE A 196 6.98 -14.00 3.96
N THR A 197 7.96 -14.76 3.50
CA THR A 197 8.84 -14.32 2.40
C THR A 197 8.07 -14.09 1.10
N GLN A 198 7.15 -14.99 0.74
CA GLN A 198 6.27 -14.81 -0.42
C GLN A 198 5.40 -13.56 -0.30
N LEU A 199 4.87 -13.27 0.88
CA LEU A 199 4.06 -12.06 1.10
C LEU A 199 4.92 -10.80 1.04
N SER A 200 6.08 -10.80 1.69
CA SER A 200 7.02 -9.68 1.69
C SER A 200 7.55 -9.33 0.30
N THR A 201 7.64 -10.31 -0.60
CA THR A 201 8.05 -10.14 -2.01
C THR A 201 6.86 -9.98 -2.97
N HIS A 202 5.64 -9.87 -2.45
CA HIS A 202 4.43 -9.64 -3.26
C HIS A 202 4.08 -8.14 -3.30
N PRO A 203 3.62 -7.59 -4.45
CA PRO A 203 3.26 -6.17 -4.60
C PRO A 203 2.24 -5.66 -3.56
N TYR A 204 1.33 -6.53 -3.13
CA TYR A 204 0.31 -6.20 -2.12
C TYR A 204 0.65 -6.76 -0.73
N GLY A 205 1.29 -7.94 -0.70
CA GLY A 205 1.58 -8.64 0.56
C GLY A 205 2.59 -7.87 1.41
N CYS A 206 3.55 -7.18 0.78
CA CYS A 206 4.57 -6.41 1.47
C CYS A 206 3.97 -5.27 2.32
N ARG A 207 2.85 -4.69 1.87
CA ARG A 207 2.11 -3.66 2.58
C ARG A 207 1.38 -4.23 3.78
N VAL A 208 0.78 -5.41 3.64
CA VAL A 208 0.13 -6.12 4.74
C VAL A 208 1.14 -6.53 5.81
N ILE A 209 2.33 -7.03 5.42
CA ILE A 209 3.41 -7.35 6.37
C ILE A 209 3.86 -6.08 7.12
N GLN A 210 4.02 -4.94 6.44
CA GLN A 210 4.33 -3.66 7.11
C GLN A 210 3.25 -3.27 8.13
N ARG A 211 1.95 -3.39 7.80
CA ARG A 211 0.88 -3.14 8.79
C ARG A 211 0.98 -4.05 10.01
N VAL A 212 1.31 -5.34 9.82
CA VAL A 212 1.54 -6.25 10.95
C VAL A 212 2.68 -5.76 11.84
N LEU A 213 3.78 -5.32 11.26
CA LEU A 213 4.94 -4.80 12.00
C LEU A 213 4.65 -3.48 12.74
N GLU A 214 3.71 -2.68 12.24
CA GLU A 214 3.33 -1.41 12.83
C GLU A 214 2.31 -1.57 13.97
N TYR A 215 1.27 -2.38 13.78
CA TYR A 215 0.08 -2.36 14.64
C TYR A 215 -0.10 -3.58 15.54
N CYS A 216 0.48 -4.74 15.22
CA CYS A 216 0.33 -5.92 16.07
C CYS A 216 1.17 -5.83 17.36
N SER A 217 0.93 -6.74 18.32
CA SER A 217 1.75 -6.79 19.54
C SER A 217 3.17 -7.32 19.25
N GLU A 218 4.13 -7.09 20.16
CA GLU A 218 5.50 -7.59 19.97
C GLU A 218 5.55 -9.12 19.86
N GLU A 219 4.71 -9.83 20.62
CA GLU A 219 4.57 -11.29 20.56
C GLU A 219 4.09 -11.76 19.18
N GLN A 220 3.20 -10.98 18.56
CA GLN A 220 2.66 -11.26 17.22
C GLN A 220 3.65 -10.92 16.11
N LYS A 221 4.43 -9.85 16.27
CA LYS A 221 5.48 -9.47 15.33
C LYS A 221 6.63 -10.46 15.33
N ARG A 222 6.98 -11.03 16.50
CA ARG A 222 8.17 -11.87 16.66
C ARG A 222 8.29 -13.01 15.64
N PRO A 223 7.28 -13.89 15.44
CA PRO A 223 7.39 -14.97 14.44
C PRO A 223 7.52 -14.44 13.01
N VAL A 224 6.91 -13.28 12.71
CA VAL A 224 7.04 -12.63 11.40
C VAL A 224 8.47 -12.13 11.20
N LEU A 225 9.02 -11.44 12.19
CA LEU A 225 10.41 -10.95 12.17
C LEU A 225 11.43 -12.08 12.05
N GLU A 226 11.24 -13.20 12.78
CA GLU A 226 12.13 -14.36 12.63
C GLU A 226 12.09 -14.95 11.21
N ALA A 227 10.91 -15.04 10.60
CA ALA A 227 10.78 -15.49 9.21
C ALA A 227 11.44 -14.52 8.20
N LEU A 228 11.36 -13.21 8.45
CA LEU A 228 12.07 -12.21 7.66
C LEU A 228 13.59 -12.35 7.79
N HIS A 229 14.11 -12.49 9.01
CA HIS A 229 15.54 -12.69 9.26
C HIS A 229 16.08 -13.96 8.64
N ALA A 230 15.31 -15.06 8.63
CA ALA A 230 15.69 -16.30 7.97
C ALA A 230 15.88 -16.17 6.44
N ASN A 231 15.29 -15.14 5.81
CA ASN A 231 15.30 -14.91 4.37
C ASN A 231 15.82 -13.52 3.99
N MET A 232 16.64 -12.92 4.86
CA MET A 232 17.01 -11.50 4.76
C MET A 232 17.70 -11.14 3.43
N SER A 233 18.66 -11.96 2.99
CA SER A 233 19.40 -11.73 1.73
C SER A 233 18.48 -11.68 0.51
N THR A 234 17.47 -12.56 0.45
CA THR A 234 16.45 -12.57 -0.61
C THR A 234 15.61 -11.30 -0.57
N LEU A 235 15.18 -10.87 0.62
CA LEU A 235 14.33 -9.70 0.79
C LEU A 235 15.05 -8.39 0.43
N ILE A 236 16.32 -8.26 0.81
CA ILE A 236 17.14 -7.06 0.55
C ILE A 236 17.21 -6.74 -0.95
N VAL A 237 17.32 -7.76 -1.80
CA VAL A 237 17.46 -7.61 -3.26
C VAL A 237 16.13 -7.66 -4.00
N ASP A 238 15.01 -7.93 -3.33
CA ASP A 238 13.70 -7.98 -3.98
C ASP A 238 13.10 -6.58 -4.19
N GLN A 239 12.33 -6.40 -5.27
CA GLN A 239 11.72 -5.12 -5.64
C GLN A 239 10.67 -4.61 -4.64
N TYR A 240 10.05 -5.51 -3.86
CA TYR A 240 9.08 -5.17 -2.80
C TYR A 240 9.64 -5.46 -1.41
N GLY A 241 10.35 -6.58 -1.25
CA GLY A 241 10.95 -7.03 0.01
C GLY A 241 11.90 -5.99 0.62
N ASN A 242 12.63 -5.24 -0.21
CA ASN A 242 13.53 -4.19 0.28
C ASN A 242 12.80 -3.12 1.12
N TYR A 243 11.53 -2.84 0.83
CA TYR A 243 10.72 -1.90 1.63
C TYR A 243 10.34 -2.48 2.99
N VAL A 244 10.11 -3.79 3.08
CA VAL A 244 9.86 -4.47 4.37
C VAL A 244 11.12 -4.43 5.23
N VAL A 245 12.30 -4.67 4.64
CA VAL A 245 13.59 -4.57 5.37
C VAL A 245 13.84 -3.14 5.85
N GLN A 246 13.64 -2.14 4.98
CA GLN A 246 13.76 -0.73 5.37
C GLN A 246 12.80 -0.35 6.49
N HIS A 247 11.57 -0.88 6.46
CA HIS A 247 10.60 -0.66 7.53
C HIS A 247 11.09 -1.18 8.89
N VAL A 248 11.69 -2.37 8.92
CA VAL A 248 12.32 -2.93 10.15
C VAL A 248 13.52 -2.07 10.59
N LEU A 249 14.32 -1.55 9.65
CA LEU A 249 15.42 -0.65 9.99
C LEU A 249 14.95 0.66 10.66
N GLU A 250 13.83 1.22 10.19
CA GLU A 250 13.30 2.49 10.69
C GLU A 250 12.58 2.33 12.03
N HIS A 251 11.74 1.30 12.17
CA HIS A 251 10.77 1.18 13.26
C HIS A 251 11.02 -0.03 14.17
N GLY A 252 11.86 -0.98 13.75
CA GLY A 252 12.17 -2.18 14.52
C GLY A 252 13.10 -1.93 15.70
N SER A 253 13.23 -2.95 16.56
CA SER A 253 14.12 -2.95 17.72
C SER A 253 15.60 -2.84 17.31
N ASN A 254 16.47 -2.41 18.22
CA ASN A 254 17.92 -2.38 17.98
C ASN A 254 18.47 -3.77 17.64
N GLN A 255 17.96 -4.81 18.28
CA GLN A 255 18.36 -6.20 18.00
C GLN A 255 18.05 -6.61 16.57
N ASP A 256 16.86 -6.26 16.06
CA ASP A 256 16.47 -6.55 14.69
C ASP A 256 17.29 -5.74 13.67
N ARG A 257 17.58 -4.47 13.98
CA ARG A 257 18.47 -3.63 13.15
C ARG A 257 19.89 -4.21 13.06
N ASP A 258 20.45 -4.64 14.19
CA ASP A 258 21.80 -5.19 14.24
C ASP A 258 21.91 -6.50 13.42
N ARG A 259 20.87 -7.35 13.43
CA ARG A 259 20.83 -8.55 12.57
C ARG A 259 20.84 -8.20 11.08
N ILE A 260 20.07 -7.19 10.67
CA ILE A 260 20.06 -6.71 9.27
C ILE A 260 21.45 -6.17 8.90
N VAL A 261 22.06 -5.39 9.80
CA VAL A 261 23.40 -4.83 9.62
C VAL A 261 24.45 -5.92 9.46
N GLN A 262 24.39 -6.99 10.26
CA GLN A 262 25.30 -8.13 10.16
C GLN A 262 25.18 -8.85 8.80
N GLU A 263 23.96 -9.06 8.29
CA GLU A 263 23.74 -9.63 6.97
C GLU A 263 24.34 -8.76 5.85
N VAL A 264 24.12 -7.45 5.94
CA VAL A 264 24.61 -6.48 4.95
C VAL A 264 26.13 -6.32 5.01
N ALA A 265 26.73 -6.38 6.20
CA ALA A 265 28.15 -6.20 6.45
C ALA A 265 29.05 -7.08 5.57
N GLY A 266 28.64 -8.32 5.31
CA GLY A 266 29.40 -9.28 4.52
C GLY A 266 29.42 -8.98 3.01
N ASN A 267 28.53 -8.12 2.51
CA ASN A 267 28.25 -7.95 1.08
C ASN A 267 28.06 -6.49 0.64
N VAL A 268 28.60 -5.51 1.38
CA VAL A 268 28.36 -4.07 1.19
C VAL A 268 28.52 -3.63 -0.27
N LEU A 269 29.61 -3.99 -0.95
CA LEU A 269 29.85 -3.58 -2.35
C LEU A 269 28.76 -4.15 -3.29
N ARG A 270 28.44 -5.43 -3.16
CA ARG A 270 27.43 -6.11 -3.98
C ARG A 270 26.06 -5.48 -3.80
N TYR A 271 25.65 -5.23 -2.56
CA TYR A 271 24.35 -4.63 -2.27
C TYR A 271 24.29 -3.15 -2.65
N ALA A 272 25.37 -2.40 -2.48
CA ALA A 272 25.42 -1.00 -2.91
C ALA A 272 25.24 -0.85 -4.44
N GLN A 273 25.75 -1.80 -5.22
CA GLN A 273 25.63 -1.82 -6.69
C GLN A 273 24.30 -2.38 -7.21
N HIS A 274 23.37 -2.74 -6.32
CA HIS A 274 22.11 -3.35 -6.70
C HIS A 274 20.95 -2.36 -6.55
N LYS A 275 20.10 -2.25 -7.59
CA LYS A 275 19.01 -1.27 -7.71
C LYS A 275 18.13 -1.13 -6.46
N PHE A 276 17.79 -2.24 -5.82
CA PHE A 276 16.90 -2.27 -4.65
C PHE A 276 17.67 -2.27 -3.32
N ALA A 277 18.78 -2.99 -3.27
CA ALA A 277 19.54 -3.20 -2.04
C ALA A 277 20.34 -1.95 -1.65
N SER A 278 20.70 -1.09 -2.61
CA SER A 278 21.37 0.18 -2.33
C SER A 278 20.56 1.06 -1.37
N ASN A 279 19.23 1.06 -1.50
CA ASN A 279 18.34 1.78 -0.59
C ASN A 279 18.38 1.20 0.84
N VAL A 280 18.53 -0.12 0.97
CA VAL A 280 18.72 -0.78 2.27
C VAL A 280 20.06 -0.35 2.88
N ILE A 281 21.14 -0.27 2.08
CA ILE A 281 22.43 0.25 2.56
C ILE A 281 22.29 1.69 3.07
N GLU A 282 21.67 2.57 2.29
CA GLU A 282 21.42 3.95 2.70
C GLU A 282 20.61 4.02 3.99
N LYS A 283 19.63 3.12 4.17
CA LYS A 283 18.85 3.06 5.39
C LYS A 283 19.65 2.56 6.59
N CYS A 284 20.50 1.54 6.41
CA CYS A 284 21.43 1.10 7.46
C CYS A 284 22.37 2.23 7.90
N LEU A 285 22.85 3.06 6.96
CA LEU A 285 23.70 4.21 7.27
C LEU A 285 23.00 5.26 8.16
N ILE A 286 21.69 5.44 8.00
CA ILE A 286 20.88 6.38 8.79
C ILE A 286 20.48 5.78 10.15
N CYS A 287 20.01 4.53 10.13
CA CYS A 287 19.32 3.93 11.28
C CYS A 287 20.23 3.12 12.19
N ALA A 288 21.46 2.78 11.76
CA ALA A 288 22.38 1.94 12.53
C ALA A 288 23.77 2.59 12.68
N VAL A 289 24.05 3.08 13.89
CA VAL A 289 25.33 3.73 14.25
C VAL A 289 26.53 2.78 14.05
N SER A 290 26.35 1.48 14.33
CA SER A 290 27.38 0.46 14.15
C SER A 290 27.73 0.20 12.69
N PHE A 291 26.76 0.34 11.77
CA PHE A 291 26.95 0.03 10.36
C PHE A 291 27.93 0.97 9.67
N PHE A 292 27.97 2.24 10.09
CA PHE A 292 28.97 3.18 9.58
C PHE A 292 30.39 2.64 9.78
N ASN A 293 30.68 2.05 10.96
CA ASN A 293 31.98 1.44 11.24
C ASN A 293 32.23 0.15 10.43
N VAL A 294 31.18 -0.60 10.11
CA VAL A 294 31.27 -1.78 9.23
C VAL A 294 31.63 -1.36 7.81
N CYS A 295 30.93 -0.37 7.24
CA CYS A 295 31.26 0.17 5.92
C CYS A 295 32.69 0.70 5.86
N ARG A 296 33.17 1.34 6.94
CA ARG A 296 34.55 1.79 7.07
C ARG A 296 35.57 0.66 6.93
N LEU A 297 35.29 -0.51 7.50
CA LEU A 297 36.15 -1.68 7.42
C LEU A 297 36.03 -2.37 6.05
N GLY A 298 34.80 -2.57 5.56
CA GLY A 298 34.51 -3.21 4.27
C GLY A 298 35.08 -2.46 3.07
N CYS A 299 35.14 -1.12 3.13
CA CYS A 299 35.76 -0.30 2.08
C CYS A 299 37.29 -0.40 2.03
N HIS A 300 37.95 -1.06 3.00
CA HIS A 300 39.41 -1.23 3.04
C HIS A 300 39.87 -2.67 2.72
N LEU A 301 38.96 -3.64 2.56
CA LEU A 301 39.32 -5.05 2.36
C LEU A 301 39.53 -5.40 0.87
N GLY A 302 40.80 -5.59 0.48
CA GLY A 302 41.21 -6.65 -0.47
C GLY A 302 41.04 -6.45 -1.99
N PHE A 303 40.56 -5.31 -2.50
CA PHE A 303 40.41 -5.09 -3.95
C PHE A 303 41.60 -4.31 -4.57
N PRO A 304 41.98 -4.59 -5.84
CA PRO A 304 43.05 -3.87 -6.55
C PRO A 304 42.72 -2.39 -6.80
N LEU A 305 41.45 -1.99 -6.68
CA LEU A 305 40.98 -0.61 -6.59
C LEU A 305 40.21 -0.45 -5.27
N PRO A 306 40.31 0.69 -4.57
CA PRO A 306 39.47 0.97 -3.40
C PRO A 306 37.99 0.73 -3.74
N PRO A 307 37.26 -0.16 -3.01
CA PRO A 307 35.84 -0.45 -3.23
C PRO A 307 34.96 0.80 -3.40
N ILE A 308 35.31 1.87 -2.68
CA ILE A 308 34.65 3.17 -2.80
C ILE A 308 34.69 3.72 -4.24
N LEU A 309 35.78 3.55 -4.99
CA LEU A 309 35.87 4.01 -6.38
C LEU A 309 34.99 3.23 -7.34
N LEU A 310 34.81 1.93 -7.09
CA LEU A 310 33.88 1.10 -7.87
C LEU A 310 32.46 1.58 -7.61
N MET A 311 32.13 1.89 -6.35
CA MET A 311 30.83 2.42 -5.97
C MET A 311 30.55 3.78 -6.60
N MET A 312 31.53 4.69 -6.61
CA MET A 312 31.39 6.03 -7.19
C MET A 312 31.12 6.05 -8.70
N LYS A 313 31.49 4.99 -9.42
CA LYS A 313 31.27 4.86 -10.87
C LYS A 313 29.98 4.12 -11.23
N ASP A 314 29.38 3.45 -10.26
CA ASP A 314 28.18 2.64 -10.45
C ASP A 314 26.90 3.49 -10.39
N GLN A 315 25.88 3.07 -11.13
CA GLN A 315 24.61 3.81 -11.27
C GLN A 315 23.76 3.85 -9.99
N TYR A 316 23.98 2.94 -9.03
CA TYR A 316 23.28 2.89 -7.75
C TYR A 316 24.20 3.21 -6.57
N ALA A 317 25.39 2.62 -6.54
CA ALA A 317 26.29 2.75 -5.40
C ALA A 317 26.86 4.17 -5.23
N ASN A 318 26.79 5.02 -6.26
CA ASN A 318 27.14 6.44 -6.15
C ASN A 318 26.25 7.17 -5.13
N TYR A 319 24.98 6.80 -4.99
CA TYR A 319 24.07 7.38 -3.99
C TYR A 319 24.45 6.94 -2.57
N VAL A 320 24.86 5.67 -2.41
CA VAL A 320 25.41 5.17 -1.14
C VAL A 320 26.64 5.97 -0.72
N VAL A 321 27.59 6.24 -1.63
CA VAL A 321 28.78 7.04 -1.31
C VAL A 321 28.42 8.48 -0.93
N GLN A 322 27.47 9.10 -1.64
CA GLN A 322 26.95 10.43 -1.28
C GLN A 322 26.34 10.40 0.13
N LYS A 323 25.51 9.39 0.43
CA LYS A 323 24.92 9.23 1.77
C LYS A 323 25.98 9.08 2.85
N MET A 324 27.02 8.28 2.60
CA MET A 324 28.15 8.13 3.52
C MET A 324 28.86 9.47 3.77
N LEU A 325 29.06 10.30 2.75
CA LEU A 325 29.66 11.63 2.88
C LEU A 325 28.77 12.61 3.65
N ASP A 326 27.44 12.56 3.42
CA ASP A 326 26.45 13.41 4.09
C ASP A 326 26.44 13.21 5.60
N ILE A 327 26.48 11.95 6.05
CA ILE A 327 26.35 11.60 7.46
C ILE A 327 27.69 11.48 8.19
N ALA A 328 28.80 11.43 7.45
CA ALA A 328 30.13 11.25 8.03
C ALA A 328 30.48 12.41 8.95
N ASP A 329 31.07 12.08 10.10
CA ASP A 329 31.70 13.07 10.96
C ASP A 329 32.82 13.82 10.20
N PRO A 330 33.19 15.05 10.60
CA PRO A 330 34.17 15.85 9.87
C PRO A 330 35.53 15.17 9.66
N VAL A 331 35.96 14.32 10.60
CA VAL A 331 37.25 13.61 10.52
C VAL A 331 37.18 12.52 9.46
N TYR A 332 36.12 11.71 9.48
CA TYR A 332 35.94 10.65 8.50
C TYR A 332 35.63 11.20 7.11
N ARG A 333 34.80 12.25 7.01
CA ARG A 333 34.55 12.95 5.75
C ARG A 333 35.85 13.43 5.11
N LYS A 334 36.76 14.01 5.90
CA LYS A 334 38.10 14.42 5.42
C LYS A 334 38.92 13.23 4.90
N LYS A 335 38.87 12.08 5.57
CA LYS A 335 39.54 10.83 5.11
C LYS A 335 38.96 10.32 3.80
N MET A 336 37.63 10.27 3.67
CA MET A 336 36.96 9.89 2.41
C MET A 336 37.37 10.84 1.28
N MET A 337 37.33 12.15 1.51
CA MET A 337 37.73 13.14 0.51
C MET A 337 39.20 12.99 0.10
N TYR A 338 40.10 12.69 1.03
CA TYR A 338 41.50 12.39 0.72
C TYR A 338 41.66 11.16 -0.17
N ALA A 339 40.89 10.09 0.09
CA ALA A 339 40.87 8.90 -0.74
C ALA A 339 40.27 9.15 -2.13
N ILE A 340 39.30 10.06 -2.24
CA ILE A 340 38.62 10.40 -3.50
C ILE A 340 39.48 11.33 -4.38
N LYS A 341 40.20 12.28 -3.77
CA LYS A 341 40.91 13.37 -4.46
C LYS A 341 41.81 12.93 -5.64
N PRO A 342 42.64 11.87 -5.52
CA PRO A 342 43.47 11.38 -6.62
C PRO A 342 42.68 10.90 -7.85
N HIS A 343 41.42 10.51 -7.66
CA HIS A 343 40.59 9.90 -8.69
C HIS A 343 39.60 10.88 -9.34
N ILE A 344 39.55 12.14 -8.88
CA ILE A 344 38.71 13.19 -9.47
C ILE A 344 38.86 13.30 -11.00
N PRO A 345 40.07 13.28 -11.59
CA PRO A 345 40.23 13.36 -13.06
C PRO A 345 39.55 12.19 -13.80
N VAL A 346 39.52 11.00 -13.20
CA VAL A 346 38.86 9.82 -13.75
C VAL A 346 37.35 9.91 -13.56
N LEU A 347 36.90 10.31 -12.37
CA LEU A 347 35.47 10.43 -12.02
C LEU A 347 34.73 11.44 -12.88
N ARG A 348 35.38 12.53 -13.29
CA ARG A 348 34.82 13.52 -14.25
C ARG A 348 34.38 12.90 -15.59
N LYS A 349 34.94 11.74 -15.96
CA LYS A 349 34.60 11.04 -17.22
C LYS A 349 33.35 10.16 -17.09
N TYR A 350 32.86 9.90 -15.88
CA TYR A 350 31.67 9.07 -15.63
C TYR A 350 30.48 9.94 -15.25
N ASN A 351 29.29 9.62 -15.77
CA ASN A 351 28.08 10.39 -15.50
C ASN A 351 27.76 10.45 -13.99
N TYR A 352 27.85 9.32 -13.30
CA TYR A 352 27.55 9.22 -11.87
C TYR A 352 28.66 9.81 -10.98
N GLY A 353 29.93 9.67 -11.40
CA GLY A 353 31.08 10.21 -10.68
C GLY A 353 31.10 11.73 -10.59
N LYS A 354 30.42 12.43 -11.52
CA LYS A 354 30.26 13.89 -11.51
C LYS A 354 29.43 14.40 -10.32
N HIS A 355 28.42 13.63 -9.88
CA HIS A 355 27.55 14.02 -8.76
C HIS A 355 28.25 13.99 -7.39
N ILE A 356 29.37 13.27 -7.28
CA ILE A 356 30.11 13.13 -6.01
C ILE A 356 31.21 14.20 -5.87
N ILE A 357 31.62 14.80 -6.98
CA ILE A 357 32.70 15.80 -7.03
C ILE A 357 32.18 17.25 -7.10
N SER A 358 30.86 17.43 -7.29
CA SER A 358 30.15 18.71 -7.15
C SER A 358 29.81 18.95 -5.69
#